data_AF-A0A5B6ZXA0-F1
#
_entry.id   AF-A0A5B6ZXA0-F1
#
_cell.length_a   1.000
_cell.length_b   1.000
_cell.length_c   1.000
_cell.angle_alpha   90.00
_cell.angle_beta   90.00
_cell.angle_gamma   90.00
#
_symmetry.space_group_name_H-M   'P 1'
#
loop_
_entity.id
_entity.type
_entity.pdbx_description
1 polymer ?
#
loop_
_entity_poly.entity_id
_entity_poly.type
_entity_poly.pdbx_seq_one_letter_code
_entity_poly.pdbx_strand_id
1 'polypeptide(L)'
;MQLLSVMPSCKSRTYSLPTKGNVKEGGQNPVVEKRKQEMKFMKSLAPTLLAAIVALSPIFNPPVSLGQTTDVHRGATLFGRACIGCHYAGGNIIQPGATLFLKDLQRNGIDTEEEIYRVTYYGKGRMPGFGENCTPRGQCTFGQRLQEEEIKLLAEFVKSQADQGWPNIESFGD
;
A
#
# COMPACT_ATOMS: atom_id res chain seq x y z
N MET A 1 -14.84 -43.58 -1.82
CA MET A 1 -13.76 -43.79 -2.81
C MET A 1 -12.56 -42.98 -2.36
N GLN A 2 -11.54 -43.64 -1.83
CA GLN A 2 -10.21 -43.07 -1.56
C GLN A 2 -9.39 -43.00 -2.86
N LEU A 3 -8.24 -42.31 -2.78
CA LEU A 3 -7.08 -42.30 -3.70
C LEU A 3 -7.21 -41.27 -4.85
N LEU A 4 -6.27 -40.38 -5.17
CA LEU A 4 -4.83 -40.22 -4.88
C LEU A 4 -4.36 -38.77 -5.10
N SER A 5 -3.39 -38.36 -4.30
CA SER A 5 -2.48 -37.21 -4.41
C SER A 5 -1.46 -37.36 -5.55
N VAL A 6 -1.03 -36.27 -6.21
CA VAL A 6 0.38 -36.02 -6.66
C VAL A 6 0.61 -34.52 -6.94
N MET A 7 1.65 -33.93 -6.34
CA MET A 7 2.33 -32.70 -6.77
C MET A 7 3.65 -33.04 -7.47
N PRO A 8 4.18 -32.16 -8.34
CA PRO A 8 5.62 -31.84 -8.30
C PRO A 8 5.91 -30.38 -8.76
N SER A 9 7.06 -29.73 -8.61
CA SER A 9 8.27 -29.83 -7.80
C SER A 9 9.13 -28.62 -8.23
N CYS A 10 9.79 -27.96 -7.28
CA CYS A 10 10.78 -26.90 -7.49
C CYS A 10 11.98 -27.37 -8.34
N LYS A 11 12.69 -26.43 -8.99
CA LYS A 11 14.13 -26.52 -9.28
C LYS A 11 14.79 -25.15 -9.45
N SER A 12 15.54 -24.75 -8.43
CA SER A 12 16.55 -23.69 -8.42
C SER A 12 17.81 -24.19 -9.17
N ARG A 13 18.53 -23.30 -9.86
CA ARG A 13 19.84 -23.62 -10.45
C ARG A 13 20.85 -22.50 -10.19
N THR A 14 21.64 -22.68 -9.14
CA THR A 14 22.92 -22.00 -8.89
C THR A 14 24.04 -22.76 -9.60
N TYR A 15 25.02 -22.05 -10.14
CA TYR A 15 26.30 -22.63 -10.56
C TYR A 15 27.45 -21.90 -9.89
N SER A 16 28.32 -22.69 -9.27
CA SER A 16 29.57 -22.33 -8.61
C SER A 16 30.76 -22.52 -9.56
N LEU A 17 31.83 -21.75 -9.28
CA LEU A 17 33.28 -21.91 -9.56
C LEU A 17 33.77 -23.33 -9.97
N PRO A 18 34.97 -23.53 -10.60
CA PRO A 18 36.25 -23.12 -9.97
C PRO A 18 37.55 -22.94 -10.82
N THR A 19 38.55 -22.31 -10.18
CA THR A 19 40.03 -22.62 -10.15
C THR A 19 40.89 -22.51 -11.43
N LYS A 20 42.21 -22.31 -11.44
CA LYS A 20 43.32 -21.92 -10.53
C LYS A 20 44.59 -22.13 -11.38
N GLY A 21 45.60 -21.26 -11.31
CA GLY A 21 46.89 -21.50 -11.98
C GLY A 21 47.97 -20.53 -11.50
N ASN A 22 49.03 -21.09 -10.92
CA ASN A 22 50.19 -20.43 -10.32
C ASN A 22 51.44 -21.21 -10.79
N VAL A 23 52.62 -20.58 -10.87
CA VAL A 23 54.02 -21.14 -10.86
C VAL A 23 54.97 -20.07 -11.45
N LYS A 24 55.84 -19.44 -10.62
CA LYS A 24 57.33 -19.60 -10.45
C LYS A 24 58.18 -19.06 -11.62
N GLU A 25 59.41 -18.57 -11.52
CA GLU A 25 60.42 -18.30 -10.48
C GLU A 25 61.54 -17.46 -11.15
N GLY A 26 62.31 -16.70 -10.38
CA GLY A 26 63.79 -16.67 -10.54
C GLY A 26 64.46 -15.52 -11.30
N GLY A 27 65.26 -14.72 -10.57
CA GLY A 27 66.69 -14.56 -10.89
C GLY A 27 67.22 -13.21 -11.40
N GLN A 28 68.16 -12.65 -10.61
CA GLN A 28 69.32 -11.81 -10.96
C GLN A 28 69.21 -10.27 -10.94
N ASN A 29 70.15 -9.68 -10.18
CA ASN A 29 70.60 -8.28 -10.10
C ASN A 29 72.05 -8.22 -10.65
N PRO A 30 72.77 -7.07 -10.76
CA PRO A 30 72.37 -5.64 -10.78
C PRO A 30 73.10 -4.83 -11.90
N VAL A 31 72.58 -3.66 -12.34
CA VAL A 31 73.42 -2.53 -12.83
C VAL A 31 72.72 -1.17 -12.55
N VAL A 32 73.56 -0.22 -12.12
CA VAL A 32 73.42 1.23 -11.81
C VAL A 32 72.69 1.99 -12.95
N GLU A 33 71.83 3.00 -12.75
CA GLU A 33 72.20 4.40 -12.47
C GLU A 33 70.99 5.34 -12.25
N LYS A 34 71.18 6.27 -11.29
CA LYS A 34 70.48 7.50 -10.93
C LYS A 34 69.28 7.99 -11.78
N ARG A 35 68.17 8.29 -11.07
CA ARG A 35 67.53 9.62 -11.14
C ARG A 35 66.83 9.94 -9.81
N LYS A 36 67.31 11.01 -9.16
CA LYS A 36 66.67 11.64 -8.00
C LYS A 36 65.26 12.09 -8.37
N GLN A 37 64.26 11.67 -7.60
CA GLN A 37 63.15 12.56 -7.30
C GLN A 37 62.61 12.25 -5.91
N GLU A 38 62.87 13.20 -5.03
CA GLU A 38 62.41 13.31 -3.65
C GLU A 38 60.88 13.18 -3.58
N MET A 39 60.40 12.32 -2.66
CA MET A 39 59.30 12.57 -1.71
C MET A 39 58.83 11.23 -1.15
N LYS A 40 59.43 10.82 -0.04
CA LYS A 40 58.84 9.82 0.87
C LYS A 40 59.06 10.26 2.30
N PHE A 41 58.14 11.09 2.79
CA PHE A 41 57.92 11.24 4.23
C PHE A 41 57.09 10.03 4.67
N MET A 42 57.77 8.92 4.98
CA MET A 42 57.14 7.82 5.70
C MET A 42 57.26 8.06 7.19
N LYS A 43 56.21 7.61 7.89
CA LYS A 43 56.14 7.15 9.29
C LYS A 43 55.32 8.07 10.20
N SER A 44 54.09 7.66 10.47
CA SER A 44 53.73 7.29 11.84
C SER A 44 52.48 6.41 11.85
N LEU A 45 52.56 5.31 12.60
CA LEU A 45 51.47 4.42 12.97
C LEU A 45 50.82 4.95 14.24
N ALA A 46 49.53 5.26 14.22
CA ALA A 46 48.58 4.97 15.31
C ALA A 46 47.15 5.36 14.88
N PRO A 47 46.12 4.66 15.41
CA PRO A 47 44.83 4.49 14.75
C PRO A 47 43.77 5.41 15.34
N THR A 48 43.15 6.25 14.51
CA THR A 48 41.90 6.91 14.86
C THR A 48 40.82 6.32 13.97
N LEU A 49 40.25 5.21 14.46
CA LEU A 49 38.95 4.71 14.08
C LEU A 49 37.99 5.91 14.08
N LEU A 50 37.63 6.40 12.89
CA LEU A 50 36.54 7.37 12.73
C LEU A 50 35.27 6.68 13.20
N ALA A 51 34.97 6.88 14.48
CA ALA A 51 33.72 6.51 15.09
C ALA A 51 32.57 7.21 14.36
N ALA A 52 31.45 6.49 14.29
CA ALA A 52 30.17 6.92 13.76
C ALA A 52 30.13 7.12 12.24
N ILE A 53 30.16 5.97 11.55
CA ILE A 53 29.25 5.72 10.45
C ILE A 53 27.88 6.28 10.89
N VAL A 54 27.43 7.36 10.26
CA VAL A 54 26.04 7.85 10.30
C VAL A 54 25.21 6.79 9.57
N ALA A 55 25.08 5.62 10.20
CA ALA A 55 24.32 4.50 9.71
C ALA A 55 22.88 4.71 10.18
N LEU A 56 21.98 4.77 9.19
CA LEU A 56 20.54 4.51 9.30
C LEU A 56 19.70 5.58 10.01
N SER A 57 19.37 6.63 9.27
CA SER A 57 18.11 7.34 9.48
C SER A 57 17.35 7.47 8.16
N PRO A 58 16.32 6.64 7.94
CA PRO A 58 15.12 7.12 7.29
C PRO A 58 13.95 6.82 8.22
N ILE A 59 13.68 7.73 9.16
CA ILE A 59 12.36 7.77 9.81
C ILE A 59 11.72 9.11 9.44
N PHE A 60 11.48 9.28 8.14
CA PHE A 60 10.44 10.18 7.67
C PHE A 60 9.13 9.39 7.72
N ASN A 61 8.57 9.25 8.92
CA ASN A 61 7.13 9.01 9.04
C ASN A 61 6.49 10.39 8.92
N PRO A 62 5.82 10.76 7.81
CA PRO A 62 5.02 11.96 7.81
C PRO A 62 4.02 11.85 8.98
N PRO A 63 3.82 12.90 9.79
CA PRO A 63 2.80 12.85 10.81
C PRO A 63 1.46 12.57 10.10
N VAL A 64 0.85 11.43 10.41
CA VAL A 64 -0.56 11.20 10.08
C VAL A 64 -1.30 12.37 10.71
N SER A 65 -1.81 13.26 9.86
CA SER A 65 -2.51 14.46 10.30
C SER A 65 -3.70 14.04 11.16
N LEU A 66 -3.85 14.63 12.34
CA LEU A 66 -4.97 14.37 13.25
C LEU A 66 -6.32 14.44 12.50
N GLY A 67 -6.44 15.36 11.54
CA GLY A 67 -7.62 15.52 10.69
C GLY A 67 -8.01 14.27 9.87
N GLN A 68 -7.02 13.50 9.40
CA GLN A 68 -7.29 12.29 8.61
C GLN A 68 -7.92 11.19 9.48
N THR A 69 -7.53 11.10 10.76
CA THR A 69 -8.13 10.13 11.70
C THR A 69 -9.55 10.51 12.11
N THR A 70 -9.83 11.81 12.25
CA THR A 70 -11.18 12.29 12.58
C THR A 70 -12.16 12.07 11.43
N ASP A 71 -11.71 12.27 10.19
CA ASP A 71 -12.55 12.08 9.01
C ASP A 71 -12.87 10.60 8.77
N VAL A 72 -11.92 9.69 8.99
CA VAL A 72 -12.19 8.23 8.94
C VAL A 72 -13.24 7.83 9.97
N HIS A 73 -13.13 8.30 11.22
CA HIS A 73 -14.13 7.99 12.26
C HIS A 73 -15.51 8.57 11.94
N ARG A 74 -15.56 9.81 11.46
CA ARG A 74 -16.81 10.47 11.05
C ARG A 74 -17.44 9.75 9.85
N GLY A 75 -16.63 9.35 8.88
CA GLY A 75 -17.02 8.56 7.71
C GLY A 75 -17.57 7.19 8.12
N ALA A 76 -16.89 6.48 9.03
CA ALA A 76 -17.36 5.21 9.58
C ALA A 76 -18.70 5.34 10.31
N THR A 77 -18.84 6.36 11.15
CA THR A 77 -20.10 6.66 11.86
C THR A 77 -21.24 6.93 10.89
N LEU A 78 -20.99 7.76 9.87
CA LEU A 78 -21.96 8.09 8.82
C LEU A 78 -22.31 6.86 7.97
N PHE A 79 -21.33 6.04 7.58
CA PHE A 79 -21.56 4.79 6.88
C PHE A 79 -22.41 3.81 7.70
N GLY A 80 -22.14 3.73 9.01
CA GLY A 80 -22.91 2.93 9.96
C GLY A 80 -24.40 3.30 10.00
N ARG A 81 -24.74 4.59 9.98
CA ARG A 81 -26.16 5.02 10.01
C ARG A 81 -26.88 4.93 8.66
N ALA A 82 -26.17 5.06 7.54
CA ALA A 82 -26.80 5.24 6.22
C ALA A 82 -26.64 4.04 5.27
N CYS A 83 -25.55 3.29 5.38
CA CYS A 83 -25.11 2.35 4.33
C CYS A 83 -25.07 0.90 4.80
N ILE A 84 -24.81 0.67 6.10
CA ILE A 84 -24.53 -0.67 6.65
C ILE A 84 -25.66 -1.67 6.43
N GLY A 85 -26.91 -1.21 6.37
CA GLY A 85 -28.07 -2.06 6.13
C GLY A 85 -27.98 -2.84 4.82
N CYS A 86 -27.31 -2.28 3.80
CA CYS A 86 -27.08 -2.97 2.51
C CYS A 86 -25.62 -3.41 2.32
N HIS A 87 -24.67 -2.67 2.90
CA HIS A 87 -23.24 -2.77 2.63
C HIS A 87 -22.41 -3.14 3.86
N TYR A 88 -22.94 -3.99 4.73
CA TYR A 88 -22.19 -4.52 5.87
C TYR A 88 -20.84 -5.11 5.45
N ALA A 89 -19.77 -4.71 6.14
CA ALA A 89 -18.38 -5.13 5.88
C ALA A 89 -17.96 -5.01 4.39
N GLY A 90 -18.47 -4.00 3.68
CA GLY A 90 -18.18 -3.78 2.26
C GLY A 90 -18.95 -4.68 1.29
N GLY A 91 -19.85 -5.54 1.79
CA GLY A 91 -20.67 -6.43 0.97
C GLY A 91 -21.78 -5.71 0.19
N ASN A 92 -22.68 -6.49 -0.39
CA ASN A 92 -23.95 -6.01 -0.94
C ASN A 92 -25.00 -7.12 -0.84
N ILE A 93 -25.95 -6.99 0.08
CA ILE A 93 -26.99 -8.02 0.31
C ILE A 93 -28.06 -8.05 -0.79
N ILE A 94 -28.15 -7.01 -1.61
CA ILE A 94 -29.19 -6.81 -2.62
C ILE A 94 -28.74 -7.26 -4.02
N GLN A 95 -27.47 -7.09 -4.34
CA GLN A 95 -26.93 -7.38 -5.67
C GLN A 95 -25.53 -8.00 -5.60
N PRO A 96 -25.43 -9.33 -5.84
CA PRO A 96 -24.14 -9.99 -6.01
C PRO A 96 -23.31 -9.34 -7.12
N GLY A 97 -22.01 -9.20 -6.88
CA GLY A 97 -21.09 -8.58 -7.85
C GLY A 97 -21.16 -7.05 -7.92
N ALA A 98 -21.91 -6.40 -7.04
CA ALA A 98 -21.91 -4.95 -6.83
C ALA A 98 -21.53 -4.60 -5.39
N THR A 99 -20.54 -5.31 -4.84
CA THR A 99 -19.99 -5.00 -3.50
C THR A 99 -19.13 -3.74 -3.53
N LEU A 100 -18.75 -3.25 -2.35
CA LEU A 100 -17.82 -2.13 -2.19
C LEU A 100 -16.36 -2.59 -2.12
N PHE A 101 -16.06 -3.85 -2.44
CA PHE A 101 -14.68 -4.32 -2.59
C PHE A 101 -14.08 -3.80 -3.91
N LEU A 102 -12.79 -3.46 -3.89
CA LEU A 102 -12.08 -2.84 -5.01
C LEU A 102 -12.30 -3.57 -6.35
N LYS A 103 -12.26 -4.91 -6.34
CA LYS A 103 -12.49 -5.74 -7.55
C LYS A 103 -13.86 -5.51 -8.18
N ASP A 104 -14.90 -5.35 -7.37
CA ASP A 104 -16.26 -5.10 -7.85
C ASP A 104 -16.43 -3.65 -8.29
N LEU A 105 -15.85 -2.70 -7.55
CA LEU A 105 -15.86 -1.29 -7.94
C LEU A 105 -15.20 -1.09 -9.32
N GLN A 106 -14.01 -1.65 -9.53
CA GLN A 106 -13.28 -1.61 -10.79
C GLN A 106 -14.06 -2.26 -11.93
N ARG A 107 -14.61 -3.45 -11.70
CA ARG A 107 -15.42 -4.15 -12.71
C ARG A 107 -16.65 -3.34 -13.13
N ASN A 108 -17.21 -2.55 -12.22
CA ASN A 108 -18.39 -1.74 -12.46
C ASN A 108 -18.07 -0.29 -12.87
N GLY A 109 -16.79 0.07 -13.00
CA GLY A 109 -16.33 1.41 -13.37
C GLY A 109 -16.66 2.49 -12.34
N ILE A 110 -16.64 2.14 -11.04
CA ILE A 110 -16.98 3.03 -9.93
C ILE A 110 -15.89 3.03 -8.84
N ASP A 111 -14.63 2.83 -9.23
CA ASP A 111 -13.48 2.75 -8.31
C ASP A 111 -12.82 4.10 -8.02
N THR A 112 -13.37 5.22 -8.48
CA THR A 112 -12.91 6.57 -8.09
C THR A 112 -13.85 7.19 -7.06
N GLU A 113 -13.34 8.13 -6.27
CA GLU A 113 -14.14 8.85 -5.26
C GLU A 113 -15.29 9.62 -5.91
N GLU A 114 -15.06 10.23 -7.07
CA GLU A 114 -16.07 10.98 -7.83
C GLU A 114 -17.21 10.07 -8.31
N GLU A 115 -16.88 8.86 -8.72
CA GLU A 115 -17.86 7.85 -9.14
C GLU A 115 -18.68 7.33 -7.97
N ILE A 116 -18.03 7.03 -6.84
CA ILE A 116 -18.70 6.61 -5.61
C ILE A 116 -19.61 7.73 -5.10
N TYR A 117 -19.13 8.97 -5.12
CA TYR A 117 -19.92 10.16 -4.81
C TYR A 117 -21.16 10.23 -5.71
N ARG A 118 -20.99 10.11 -7.03
CA ARG A 118 -22.11 10.21 -7.98
C ARG A 118 -23.17 9.12 -7.73
N VAL A 119 -22.75 7.88 -7.53
CA VAL A 119 -23.68 6.77 -7.25
C VAL A 119 -24.38 6.97 -5.91
N THR A 120 -23.67 7.44 -4.90
CA THR A 120 -24.27 7.74 -3.58
C THR A 120 -25.26 8.91 -3.67
N TYR A 121 -24.94 9.92 -4.47
CA TYR A 121 -25.78 11.10 -4.65
C TYR A 121 -27.07 10.78 -5.42
N TYR A 122 -26.96 10.16 -6.59
CA TYR A 122 -28.08 9.97 -7.53
C TYR A 122 -28.73 8.60 -7.46
N GLY A 123 -28.09 7.62 -6.83
CA GLY A 123 -28.49 6.22 -6.83
C GLY A 123 -28.08 5.50 -8.11
N LYS A 124 -28.20 4.17 -8.10
CA LYS A 124 -27.98 3.32 -9.27
C LYS A 124 -28.78 2.03 -9.14
N GLY A 125 -29.71 1.81 -10.07
CA GLY A 125 -30.56 0.62 -10.06
C GLY A 125 -31.42 0.53 -8.79
N ARG A 126 -31.17 -0.46 -7.95
CA ARG A 126 -31.89 -0.68 -6.68
C ARG A 126 -31.33 0.12 -5.50
N MET A 127 -30.14 0.70 -5.63
CA MET A 127 -29.57 1.57 -4.59
C MET A 127 -30.19 2.97 -4.71
N PRO A 128 -30.85 3.47 -3.65
CA PRO A 128 -31.42 4.81 -3.67
C PRO A 128 -30.33 5.89 -3.63
N GLY A 129 -30.57 7.03 -4.27
CA GLY A 129 -29.73 8.22 -4.14
C GLY A 129 -30.01 9.01 -2.84
N PHE A 130 -28.96 9.58 -2.24
CA PHE A 130 -29.02 10.29 -0.96
C PHE A 130 -28.87 11.80 -1.07
N GLY A 131 -28.43 12.33 -2.22
CA GLY A 131 -28.19 13.76 -2.40
C GLY A 131 -29.46 14.59 -2.32
N GLU A 132 -29.35 15.84 -1.86
CA GLU A 132 -30.49 16.76 -1.71
C GLU A 132 -31.27 16.94 -3.03
N ASN A 133 -30.56 17.03 -4.16
CA ASN A 133 -31.15 17.23 -5.48
C ASN A 133 -31.42 15.92 -6.26
N CYS A 134 -31.30 14.74 -5.62
CA CYS A 134 -31.68 13.49 -6.28
C CYS A 134 -33.17 13.51 -6.68
N THR A 135 -33.43 13.15 -7.95
CA THR A 135 -34.75 13.15 -8.59
C THR A 135 -34.78 12.11 -9.73
N PRO A 136 -35.94 11.50 -10.08
CA PRO A 136 -37.26 11.56 -9.42
C PRO A 136 -37.31 10.95 -8.02
N ARG A 137 -38.32 11.30 -7.22
CA ARG A 137 -38.44 10.90 -5.81
C ARG A 137 -38.28 9.39 -5.57
N GLY A 138 -38.77 8.56 -6.49
CA GLY A 138 -38.76 7.10 -6.39
C GLY A 138 -37.39 6.45 -6.53
N GLN A 139 -36.39 7.14 -7.11
CA GLN A 139 -35.01 6.63 -7.19
C GLN A 139 -34.15 7.04 -5.97
N CYS A 140 -34.70 7.85 -5.07
CA CYS A 140 -33.97 8.46 -3.98
C CYS A 140 -34.45 7.94 -2.63
N THR A 141 -33.60 8.03 -1.61
CA THR A 141 -33.90 7.54 -0.27
C THR A 141 -35.18 8.17 0.28
N PHE A 142 -36.04 7.38 0.89
CA PHE A 142 -37.26 7.88 1.54
C PHE A 142 -36.97 8.63 2.85
N GLY A 143 -35.81 8.37 3.46
CA GLY A 143 -35.34 9.05 4.66
C GLY A 143 -34.77 10.44 4.39
N GLN A 144 -34.07 10.98 5.39
CA GLN A 144 -33.38 12.26 5.30
C GLN A 144 -32.29 12.20 4.21
N ARG A 145 -32.22 13.27 3.40
CA ARG A 145 -31.13 13.46 2.43
C ARG A 145 -29.84 13.82 3.17
N LEU A 146 -28.71 13.52 2.54
CA LEU A 146 -27.40 13.85 3.05
C LEU A 146 -26.89 15.12 2.36
N GLN A 147 -26.14 15.93 3.11
CA GLN A 147 -25.44 17.08 2.56
C GLN A 147 -24.30 16.63 1.63
N GLU A 148 -23.88 17.50 0.73
CA GLU A 148 -22.82 17.22 -0.23
C GLU A 148 -21.50 16.84 0.46
N GLU A 149 -21.15 17.52 1.55
CA GLU A 149 -19.95 17.25 2.35
C GLU A 149 -20.01 15.88 3.03
N GLU A 150 -21.21 15.43 3.43
CA GLU A 150 -21.41 14.10 4.01
C GLU A 150 -21.24 13.01 2.94
N ILE A 151 -21.76 13.23 1.73
CA ILE A 151 -21.62 12.28 0.62
C ILE A 151 -20.16 12.21 0.15
N LYS A 152 -19.45 13.34 0.14
CA LYS A 152 -18.01 13.37 -0.15
C LYS A 152 -17.23 12.56 0.88
N LEU A 153 -17.50 12.79 2.16
CA LEU A 153 -16.88 12.03 3.24
C LEU A 153 -17.16 10.52 3.15
N LEU A 154 -18.39 10.13 2.75
CA LEU A 154 -18.73 8.73 2.48
C LEU A 154 -17.92 8.16 1.31
N ALA A 155 -17.76 8.92 0.23
CA ALA A 155 -17.02 8.46 -0.94
C ALA A 155 -15.54 8.23 -0.62
N GLU A 156 -14.91 9.19 0.08
CA GLU A 156 -13.54 9.07 0.60
C GLU A 156 -13.41 7.85 1.54
N PHE A 157 -14.35 7.68 2.47
CA PHE A 157 -14.37 6.53 3.37
C PHE A 157 -14.49 5.20 2.63
N VAL A 158 -15.46 5.06 1.70
CA VAL A 158 -15.64 3.83 0.93
C VAL A 158 -14.42 3.52 0.07
N LYS A 159 -13.82 4.53 -0.58
CA LYS A 159 -12.60 4.34 -1.37
C LYS A 159 -11.45 3.85 -0.49
N SER A 160 -11.23 4.50 0.63
CA SER A 160 -10.20 4.13 1.61
C SER A 160 -10.40 2.70 2.14
N GLN A 161 -11.63 2.31 2.46
CA GLN A 161 -11.94 0.95 2.92
C GLN A 161 -11.75 -0.08 1.82
N ALA A 162 -12.14 0.23 0.57
CA ALA A 162 -11.95 -0.66 -0.57
C ALA A 162 -10.47 -0.92 -0.84
N ASP A 163 -9.63 0.11 -0.76
CA ASP A 163 -8.17 0.01 -0.94
C ASP A 163 -7.51 -0.83 0.15
N GLN A 164 -8.03 -0.76 1.37
CA GLN A 164 -7.58 -1.57 2.51
C GLN A 164 -8.21 -2.96 2.56
N GLY A 165 -9.09 -3.29 1.62
CA GLY A 165 -9.76 -4.59 1.57
C GLY A 165 -10.78 -4.83 2.68
N TRP A 166 -11.40 -3.76 3.20
CA TRP A 166 -12.39 -3.79 4.28
C TRP A 166 -11.88 -4.52 5.54
N PRO A 167 -10.92 -3.94 6.28
CA PRO A 167 -10.43 -4.54 7.53
C PRO A 167 -11.56 -4.62 8.55
N ASN A 168 -11.55 -5.68 9.37
CA ASN A 168 -12.59 -5.90 10.37
C ASN A 168 -12.53 -4.80 11.44
N ILE A 169 -13.62 -4.04 11.61
CA ILE A 169 -13.68 -2.86 12.50
C ILE A 169 -14.08 -3.27 13.94
N GLU A 170 -13.76 -4.50 14.36
CA GLU A 170 -14.10 -5.05 15.68
C GLU A 170 -13.31 -4.42 16.85
N SER A 171 -12.62 -3.29 16.67
CA SER A 171 -11.64 -2.77 17.64
C SER A 171 -11.74 -1.26 17.97
N PHE A 172 -12.92 -0.65 17.87
CA PHE A 172 -13.10 0.76 18.27
C PHE A 172 -14.24 0.99 19.28
N GLY A 173 -14.65 -0.05 20.00
CA GLY A 173 -15.68 0.04 21.02
C GLY A 173 -15.32 -0.77 22.26
N ASP A 174 -14.47 -0.19 23.11
CA ASP A 174 -14.47 -0.34 24.57
C ASP A 174 -14.41 1.06 25.18
#